data_AF-A0A9C7QFZ4-F1
#
_entry.id   AF-A0A9C7QFZ4-F1
#
_cell.length_a   1.000
_cell.length_b   1.000
_cell.length_c   1.000
_cell.angle_alpha   90.00
_cell.angle_beta   90.00
_cell.angle_gamma   90.00
#
_symmetry.space_group_name_H-M   'P 1'
#
loop_
_entity.id
_entity.type
_entity.pdbx_description
1 polymer ?
#
loop_
_entity_poly.entity_id
_entity_poly.type
_entity_poly.pdbx_seq_one_letter_code
_entity_poly.pdbx_strand_id
1 'polypeptide(L)' 'LTYRTPELLSRPWFKEVDVSKYLAYFIASINHDTSISNVIDPHEKIKALLREHRGL' A
#
# COMPACT_ATOMS: atom_id res chain seq x y z
N LEU A 1 10.01 13.31 -3.62
CA LEU A 1 10.37 14.18 -4.77
C LEU A 1 11.26 13.38 -5.69
N THR A 2 10.70 12.86 -6.80
CA THR A 2 11.41 11.96 -7.72
C THR A 2 11.33 12.59 -9.11
N TYR A 3 12.41 13.20 -9.57
CA TYR A 3 12.43 13.88 -10.86
C TYR A 3 12.33 12.85 -11.99
N ARG A 4 11.42 13.09 -12.93
CA ARG A 4 11.11 12.19 -14.05
C ARG A 4 10.90 13.03 -15.30
N THR A 5 11.35 12.53 -16.44
CA THR A 5 11.25 13.28 -17.68
C THR A 5 9.82 13.24 -18.24
N PRO A 6 9.35 14.29 -18.93
CA PRO A 6 8.01 14.32 -19.53
C PRO A 6 7.76 13.17 -20.52
N GLU A 7 8.79 12.69 -21.21
CA GLU A 7 8.71 11.59 -22.17
C GLU A 7 8.47 10.23 -21.51
N LEU A 8 8.84 10.07 -20.23
CA LEU A 8 8.53 8.88 -19.45
C LEU A 8 7.09 8.94 -18.92
N LEU A 9 6.71 10.10 -18.39
CA LEU A 9 5.37 10.32 -17.80
C LEU A 9 4.23 10.17 -18.82
N SER A 10 4.51 10.46 -20.10
CA SER A 10 3.52 10.35 -21.19
C SER A 10 3.36 8.95 -21.78
N ARG A 11 4.16 7.95 -21.35
CA ARG A 11 4.08 6.60 -21.91
C ARG A 11 2.80 5.89 -21.48
N PRO A 12 2.08 5.21 -22.39
CA PRO A 12 0.81 4.54 -22.07
C PRO A 12 0.98 3.38 -21.08
N TRP A 13 2.18 2.82 -20.98
CA TRP A 13 2.53 1.75 -20.04
C TRP A 13 3.07 2.27 -18.70
N PHE A 14 3.33 3.57 -18.57
CA PHE A 14 3.85 4.15 -17.34
C PHE A 14 2.70 4.58 -16.43
N LYS A 15 2.73 4.10 -15.18
CA LYS A 15 1.79 4.50 -14.14
C LYS A 15 2.56 4.87 -12.88
N GLU A 16 2.31 6.08 -12.39
CA GLU A 16 2.80 6.47 -11.07
C GLU A 16 1.99 5.75 -9.99
N VAL A 17 2.70 5.15 -9.03
CA VAL A 17 2.12 4.45 -7.89
C VAL A 17 2.50 5.21 -6.62
N ASP A 18 1.48 5.62 -5.86
CA ASP A 18 1.70 6.17 -4.52
C ASP A 18 1.92 5.02 -3.53
N VAL A 19 3.08 5.02 -2.89
CA VAL A 19 3.47 4.04 -1.86
C VAL A 19 3.48 4.65 -0.45
N SER A 20 3.00 5.90 -0.29
CA SER A 20 3.02 6.63 0.99
C SER A 20 2.34 5.86 2.12
N LYS A 21 1.28 5.10 1.81
CA LYS A 21 0.61 4.21 2.78
C LYS A 21 1.54 3.17 3.40
N TYR A 22 2.39 2.54 2.59
CA TYR A 22 3.32 1.53 3.09
C TYR A 22 4.44 2.19 3.91
N LEU A 23 4.93 3.35 3.48
CA LEU A 23 5.88 4.14 4.25
C LEU A 23 5.34 4.50 5.64
N ALA A 24 4.06 4.92 5.72
CA ALA A 24 3.40 5.19 7.00
C ALA A 24 3.35 3.94 7.90
N TYR A 25 3.12 2.76 7.33
CA TYR A 25 3.17 1.50 8.08
C TYR A 25 4.57 1.18 8.61
N PHE A 26 5.63 1.40 7.82
CA PHE A 26 7.01 1.24 8.30
C PHE A 26 7.30 2.16 9.48
N ILE A 27 6.95 3.44 9.37
CA ILE A 27 7.15 4.42 10.44
C ILE A 27 6.40 3.99 11.70
N ALA A 28 5.13 3.59 11.55
CA ALA A 28 4.32 3.15 12.68
C ALA A 28 4.88 1.89 13.36
N SER A 29 5.31 0.88 12.58
CA SER A 29 5.89 -0.36 13.11
C SER A 29 7.18 -0.11 13.87
N ILE A 30 8.08 0.73 13.32
CA ILE A 30 9.34 1.09 13.97
C ILE A 30 9.07 1.86 15.28
N ASN A 31 8.15 2.82 15.28
CA ASN A 31 7.86 3.64 16.46
C ASN A 31 7.22 2.86 17.61
N HIS A 32 6.52 1.76 17.33
CA HIS A 32 5.87 0.93 18.35
C HIS A 32 6.64 -0.36 18.65
N ASP A 33 7.84 -0.55 18.09
CA ASP A 33 8.64 -1.78 18.20
C ASP A 33 7.82 -3.05 17.87
N THR A 34 7.02 -2.96 16.80
CA THR A 34 6.12 -4.03 16.39
C THR A 34 6.48 -4.56 15.01
N SER A 35 6.22 -5.85 14.77
CA SER A 35 6.42 -6.44 13.45
C SER A 35 5.45 -5.85 12.41
N ILE A 36 5.99 -5.54 11.24
CA ILE A 36 5.21 -5.05 10.10
C ILE A 36 4.36 -6.14 9.43
N SER A 37 4.65 -7.42 9.68
CA SER A 37 3.91 -8.55 9.12
C SER A 37 2.42 -8.48 9.45
N ASN A 38 2.06 -7.97 10.62
CA ASN A 38 0.66 -7.82 11.06
C ASN A 38 -0.12 -6.76 10.26
N VAL A 39 0.59 -5.78 9.68
CA VAL A 39 -0.02 -4.67 8.92
C VAL A 39 -0.05 -4.97 7.41
N ILE A 40 0.92 -5.75 6.94
CA ILE A 40 1.05 -6.14 5.53
C ILE A 40 0.21 -7.38 5.20
N ASP A 41 -0.19 -8.20 6.19
CA ASP A 41 -0.98 -9.41 5.93
C ASP A 41 -2.28 -9.10 5.17
N PRO A 42 -2.39 -9.49 3.87
CA PRO A 42 -3.56 -9.25 3.08
C PRO A 42 -4.73 -10.17 3.47
N HIS A 43 -4.49 -11.23 4.23
CA HIS A 43 -5.53 -12.19 4.61
C HIS A 43 -6.68 -11.53 5.37
N GLU A 44 -6.38 -10.65 6.32
CA GLU A 44 -7.42 -9.98 7.10
C GLU A 44 -8.25 -9.00 6.24
N LYS A 45 -7.63 -8.33 5.27
CA LYS A 45 -8.36 -7.49 4.30
C LYS A 45 -9.26 -8.32 3.39
N ILE A 46 -8.78 -9.46 2.91
CA ILE A 46 -9.58 -10.36 2.08
C ILE A 46 -10.74 -10.92 2.90
N LYS A 47 -10.51 -11.34 4.15
CA LYS A 47 -11.58 -11.79 5.05
C LYS A 47 -12.61 -10.67 5.30
N ALA A 48 -12.18 -9.44 5.52
CA ALA A 48 -13.09 -8.30 5.69
C ALA A 48 -13.93 -8.04 4.44
N LEU A 49 -13.30 -7.99 3.26
CA LEU A 49 -13.99 -7.84 1.97
C LEU A 49 -14.97 -8.98 1.71
N LEU A 50 -14.60 -10.22 2.03
CA LEU A 50 -15.47 -11.38 1.88
C LEU A 50 -16.65 -11.33 2.85
N ARG A 51 -16.49 -10.80 4.07
CA ARG A 51 -17.60 -10.59 5.01
C ARG A 51 -18.57 -9.52 4.50
N GLU A 52 -18.03 -8.37 4.10
CA GLU A 52 -18.81 -7.27 3.52
C GLU A 52 -19.60 -7.72 2.28
N HIS A 53 -18.95 -8.45 1.36
CA HIS A 53 -19.60 -8.94 0.14
C HIS A 53 -20.63 -10.04 0.43
N ARG A 54 -20.51 -10.77 1.55
CA ARG A 54 -21.47 -11.79 1.99
C ARG A 54 -22.57 -11.25 2.91
N GLY A 55 -22.58 -9.94 3.19
CA GLY A 55 -23.58 -9.30 4.06
C GLY A 55 -23.52 -9.74 5.52
N LEU A 56 -22.34 -10.18 5.99
CA LEU A 56 -22.07 -10.58 7.38
C LEU A 56 -21.38 -9.47 8.17
#